data_AF-A0A397TEI8-F1
#
_entry.id   AF-A0A397TEI8-F1
#
_cell.length_a   1.000
_cell.length_b   1.000
_cell.length_c   1.000
_cell.angle_alpha   90.00
_cell.angle_beta   90.00
_cell.angle_gamma   90.00
#
_symmetry.space_group_name_H-M   'P 1'
#
loop_
_entity.id
_entity.type
_entity.pdbx_description
1 polymer ?
#
loop_
_entity_poly.entity_id
_entity_poly.type
_entity_poly.pdbx_seq_one_letter_code
_entity_poly.pdbx_strand_id
1 'polypeptide(L)' 'MLMWEISSGQPPFDICEHDYYLAMSIINGIRPKIVPETPLEYKNLMEQCWDADPLKRPDHYTLKNRLYK' A
#
# COMPACT_ATOMS: atom_id res chain seq x y z
N MET A 1 -3.67 -0.32 -0.20
CA MET A 1 -3.99 -1.61 0.43
C MET A 1 -4.39 -2.66 -0.60
N LEU A 2 -5.42 -2.43 -1.43
CA LEU A 2 -5.82 -3.38 -2.48
C LEU A 2 -4.68 -3.85 -3.38
N MET A 3 -3.82 -2.93 -3.84
CA MET A 3 -2.64 -3.30 -4.64
C MET A 3 -1.72 -4.29 -3.91
N TRP A 4 -1.54 -4.10 -2.60
CA TRP A 4 -0.71 -4.99 -1.79
C TRP A 4 -1.34 -6.37 -1.66
N GLU A 5 -2.64 -6.43 -1.38
CA GLU A 5 -3.41 -7.67 -1.27
C GLU A 5 -3.39 -8.47 -2.58
N ILE A 6 -3.53 -7.80 -3.74
CA ILE A 6 -3.39 -8.43 -5.06
C ILE A 6 -1.97 -9.00 -5.24
N SER A 7 -0.94 -8.26 -4.82
CA SER A 7 0.45 -8.69 -4.97
C SER A 7 0.87 -9.77 -3.98
N SER A 8 0.30 -9.80 -2.77
CA SER A 8 0.65 -10.76 -1.71
C SER A 8 -0.24 -11.99 -1.70
N GLY A 9 -1.45 -11.88 -2.26
CA GLY A 9 -2.50 -12.89 -2.13
C GLY A 9 -3.02 -13.06 -0.71
N GLN A 10 -2.74 -12.10 0.19
CA GLN A 10 -3.06 -12.17 1.61
C GLN A 10 -3.77 -10.90 2.08
N PRO A 11 -4.66 -11.00 3.09
CA PRO A 11 -5.21 -9.82 3.75
C PRO A 11 -4.10 -8.98 4.41
N PRO A 12 -4.15 -7.64 4.33
CA PRO A 12 -3.17 -6.81 4.99
C PRO A 12 -3.29 -6.92 6.50
N PHE A 13 -2.14 -7.07 7.16
CA PHE A 13 -2.06 -7.19 8.63
C PHE A 13 -2.86 -8.37 9.21
N ASP A 14 -2.98 -9.47 8.47
CA ASP A 14 -3.74 -10.68 8.87
C ASP A 14 -3.31 -11.29 10.23
N ILE A 15 -2.05 -11.08 10.63
CA ILE A 15 -1.48 -11.61 11.88
C ILE A 15 -1.72 -10.65 13.07
N CYS A 16 -2.29 -9.46 12.82
CA CYS A 16 -2.52 -8.44 13.86
C CYS A 16 -4.00 -8.34 14.22
N GLU A 17 -4.29 -8.17 15.52
CA GLU A 17 -5.61 -7.75 15.94
C GLU A 17 -5.93 -6.36 15.36
N HIS A 18 -7.15 -6.21 14.85
CA HIS A 18 -7.60 -4.97 14.22
C HIS A 18 -8.10 -3.98 15.29
N ASP A 19 -7.17 -3.56 16.13
CA ASP A 19 -7.43 -2.77 17.34
C ASP A 19 -6.83 -1.35 17.27
N TYR A 20 -6.94 -0.63 18.39
CA TYR A 20 -6.38 0.71 18.54
C TYR A 20 -4.86 0.75 18.36
N TYR A 21 -4.13 -0.29 18.79
CA TYR A 21 -2.67 -0.33 18.69
C TYR A 21 -2.22 -0.49 17.24
N LEU A 22 -2.93 -1.31 16.45
CA LEU A 22 -2.67 -1.41 15.01
C LEU A 22 -2.95 -0.08 14.30
N ALA A 23 -4.08 0.57 14.62
CA ALA A 23 -4.41 1.88 14.05
C ALA A 23 -3.32 2.92 14.35
N MET A 24 -2.84 2.99 15.60
CA MET A 24 -1.76 3.89 16.00
C MET A 24 -0.43 3.55 15.30
N SER A 25 -0.14 2.26 15.12
CA SER A 25 1.03 1.78 14.39
C SER A 25 1.01 2.23 12.92
N ILE A 26 -0.14 2.16 12.26
CA ILE A 26 -0.33 2.62 10.87
C ILE A 26 -0.16 4.13 10.76
N ILE A 27 -0.70 4.89 11.73
CA ILE A 27 -0.52 6.35 11.82
C ILE A 27 0.97 6.69 11.98
N ASN A 28 1.70 5.91 12.79
CA ASN A 28 3.15 6.02 12.98
C ASN A 28 3.99 5.51 11.80
N GLY A 29 3.36 5.11 10.69
CA GLY A 29 4.04 4.80 9.44
C GLY A 29 4.31 3.31 9.19
N ILE A 30 3.82 2.39 10.02
CA ILE A 30 3.88 0.97 9.68
C ILE A 30 3.10 0.74 8.38
N ARG A 31 3.73 -0.01 7.46
CA ARG A 31 3.15 -0.47 6.20
C ARG A 31 3.47 -1.96 6.03
N PRO A 32 2.64 -2.70 5.29
CA PRO A 32 2.94 -4.10 5.00
C PRO A 32 4.28 -4.24 4.26
N LYS A 33 5.00 -5.34 4.52
CA LYS A 33 6.24 -5.64 3.80
C LYS A 33 5.93 -5.95 2.34
N ILE A 34 6.68 -5.33 1.42
CA ILE A 34 6.55 -5.63 -0.01
C ILE A 34 7.09 -7.02 -0.30
N VAL A 35 6.37 -7.79 -1.12
CA VAL A 35 6.78 -9.13 -1.54
C VAL A 35 7.96 -9.00 -2.52
N PRO A 36 9.04 -9.79 -2.38
CA PRO A 36 10.23 -9.66 -3.24
C PRO A 36 9.93 -9.74 -4.75
N GLU A 37 8.93 -10.54 -5.14
CA GLU A 37 8.51 -10.74 -6.54
C GLU A 37 7.62 -9.61 -7.08
N THR A 38 7.23 -8.62 -6.26
CA THR A 38 6.43 -7.49 -6.74
C THR A 38 7.24 -6.67 -7.75
N PRO A 39 6.74 -6.44 -8.99
CA PRO A 39 7.43 -5.61 -9.98
C PRO A 39 7.75 -4.22 -9.43
N LEU A 40 8.94 -3.69 -9.73
CA LEU A 40 9.44 -2.43 -9.15
C LEU A 40 8.49 -1.25 -9.39
N GLU A 41 7.92 -1.13 -10.59
CA GLU A 41 6.97 -0.05 -10.91
C GLU A 41 5.69 -0.17 -10.09
N TYR A 42 5.18 -1.40 -9.92
CA TYR A 42 4.00 -1.68 -9.11
C TYR A 42 4.26 -1.39 -7.63
N LYS A 43 5.44 -1.76 -7.12
CA LYS A 43 5.91 -1.40 -5.78
C LYS A 43 5.91 0.11 -5.59
N ASN A 44 6.57 0.86 -6.47
CA ASN A 44 6.68 2.32 -6.34
C ASN A 44 5.30 2.99 -6.37
N LEU A 45 4.41 2.52 -7.24
CA LEU A 45 3.04 3.04 -7.33
C LEU A 45 2.23 2.74 -6.07
N MET A 46 2.29 1.50 -5.59
CA MET A 46 1.66 1.08 -4.34
C MET A 46 2.18 1.87 -3.14
N GLU A 47 3.49 2.12 -3.08
CA GLU A 47 4.11 2.94 -2.04
C GLU A 47 3.63 4.39 -2.08
N GLN A 48 3.48 4.95 -3.27
CA GLN A 48 2.95 6.30 -3.45
C GLN A 48 1.48 6.42 -3.02
N CYS A 49 0.66 5.39 -3.23
CA CYS A 49 -0.76 5.40 -2.85
C CYS A 49 -1.01 5.52 -1.34
N TRP A 50 -0.04 5.14 -0.49
CA TRP A 50 -0.16 5.22 0.96
C TRP A 50 0.88 6.13 1.62
N ASP A 51 1.40 7.10 0.85
CA ASP A 51 2.30 8.15 1.35
C ASP A 51 1.68 8.86 2.56
N ALA A 52 2.51 9.22 3.53
CA ALA A 52 2.09 9.94 4.73
C ALA A 52 1.55 11.33 4.38
N ASP A 53 2.13 11.97 3.37
CA ASP A 53 1.64 13.24 2.81
C ASP A 53 0.52 12.98 1.80
N PRO A 54 -0.73 13.40 2.09
CA PRO A 54 -1.85 13.19 1.17
C PRO A 54 -1.65 13.85 -0.20
N LEU A 55 -0.86 14.92 -0.29
CA LEU A 55 -0.61 15.64 -1.55
C LEU A 55 0.32 14.87 -2.50
N LYS A 56 1.07 13.90 -1.99
CA LYS A 56 1.94 13.03 -2.80
C LYS A 56 1.21 11.82 -3.38
N ARG A 57 0.01 11.52 -2.88
CA ARG A 57 -0.79 10.39 -3.34
C ARG A 57 -1.34 10.68 -4.74
N PRO A 58 -1.27 9.72 -5.68
CA PRO A 58 -1.84 9.90 -6.99
C PRO A 58 -3.37 9.96 -6.89
N ASP A 59 -3.98 10.83 -7.68
CA ASP A 59 -5.41 10.73 -7.95
C ASP A 59 -5.72 9.47 -8.79
N HIS A 60 -7.01 9.16 -8.92
CA HIS A 60 -7.44 7.94 -9.62
C HIS A 60 -7.13 7.95 -11.13
N TYR A 61 -7.07 9.12 -11.79
CA TYR A 61 -6.70 9.22 -13.20
C TYR A 61 -5.20 8.94 -13.37
N THR A 62 -4.36 9.54 -12.53
CA THR A 62 -2.92 9.33 -12.51
C THR A 62 -2.58 7.86 -12.22
N LEU A 63 -3.25 7.26 -11.22
CA LEU A 63 -3.10 5.84 -10.87
C LEU A 63 -3.48 4.93 -12.06
N LYS A 64 -4.64 5.17 -12.68
CA LYS A 64 -5.09 4.43 -13.87
C LYS A 64 -4.06 4.49 -15.00
N ASN A 65 -3.59 5.69 -15.34
CA ASN A 65 -2.64 5.86 -16.43
C ASN A 65 -1.30 5.15 -16.18
N ARG A 66 -0.88 5.01 -14.92
CA ARG A 66 0.33 4.26 -14.56
C ARG A 66 0.15 2.75 -14.58
N LEU A 67 -1.06 2.23 -14.35
CA LEU A 67 -1.35 0.80 -14.38
C LEU A 67 -1.51 0.23 -15.80
N TYR A 68 -1.90 1.06 -16.77
CA TYR A 68 -2.12 0.66 -18.17
C TYR A 68 -1.02 1.12 -19.13
N LYS A 69 0.11 1.60 -18.59
CA LYS A 69 1.31 1.86 -19.37
C LYS A 69 2.03 0.55 -19.68
#